data_AF-A0A0X3VSW8-F1
#
_entry.id   AF-A0A0X3VSW8-F1
#
_cell.length_a   1.000
_cell.length_b   1.000
_cell.length_c   1.000
_cell.angle_alpha   90.00
_cell.angle_beta   90.00
_cell.angle_gamma   90.00
#
_symmetry.space_group_name_H-M   'P 1'
#
loop_
_entity.id
_entity.type
_entity.pdbx_description
1 polymer ?
#
loop_
_entity_poly.entity_id
_entity_poly.type
_entity_poly.pdbx_seq_one_letter_code
_entity_poly.pdbx_strand_id
1 'polypeptide(L)'
;MRGLTTAEFIVEEPTASLPLSRWSSTRSYPVSERGAHTARLTRRRYPHSTPEELPTGIWRFARLQGGGSELRTAAAAVVPSRCDLHVDGGFQPGWIYELTYEAEDPLVLGLGLAAVRDLVSHLRHDPAQPAGPVEYAYGWGRSQTGRAIRDFIHLSCNEDTEGRPVFDGLLPRVSGAGRLGVERFANLTVPGGQQYEDHLSPADTFPFAYAKTVDHLTGEQDAIMKRASDPKVLHTQTSTEYWQRRGSLVHTTTDGRDLGFPPNVRGYLWSSSQHVADPTAGAPAKGICNHLQNVVATSALFRAVLDALDAWVSESVEPPASAVPTVADGTLVTIDVWSRQFPAVPSALRPHGPNELYAVDRSAVSAGRRPLAQVHGAGSRRRRRRQRNRGRTRSDGGRAARHLHRMEHASSRPRARRAA
;
A
#
# COMPACT_ATOMS: atom_id res chain seq x y z
N MET A 1 -20.14 -18.69 -9.31
CA MET A 1 -19.01 -18.88 -8.36
C MET A 1 -19.18 -17.90 -7.21
N ARG A 2 -18.93 -18.32 -5.97
CA ARG A 2 -19.17 -17.50 -4.77
C ARG A 2 -17.91 -17.39 -3.92
N GLY A 3 -17.78 -16.32 -3.16
CA GLY A 3 -16.68 -16.14 -2.23
C GLY A 3 -16.90 -14.96 -1.31
N LEU A 4 -16.21 -14.97 -0.18
CA LEU A 4 -16.32 -13.91 0.81
C LEU A 4 -15.50 -12.70 0.38
N THR A 5 -16.04 -11.50 0.56
CA THR A 5 -15.35 -10.24 0.30
C THR A 5 -15.71 -9.19 1.34
N THR A 6 -14.97 -8.08 1.33
CA THR A 6 -15.20 -6.94 2.22
C THR A 6 -15.25 -5.65 1.40
N ALA A 7 -16.19 -4.77 1.76
CA ALA A 7 -16.30 -3.43 1.22
C ALA A 7 -16.20 -2.42 2.37
N GLU A 8 -15.49 -1.32 2.15
CA GLU A 8 -15.36 -0.24 3.11
C GLU A 8 -15.96 1.04 2.55
N PHE A 9 -16.66 1.80 3.38
CA PHE A 9 -17.36 3.02 3.00
C PHE A 9 -16.99 4.16 3.96
N ILE A 10 -16.49 5.25 3.37
CA ILE A 10 -16.34 6.56 4.00
C ILE A 10 -17.01 7.58 3.11
N VAL A 11 -17.74 8.50 3.75
CA VAL A 11 -18.48 9.57 3.07
C VAL A 11 -18.06 10.93 3.61
N GLU A 12 -18.01 11.92 2.71
CA GLU A 12 -17.75 13.32 3.07
C GLU A 12 -19.03 14.02 3.56
N GLU A 13 -20.19 13.56 3.07
CA GLU A 13 -21.51 14.06 3.43
C GLU A 13 -22.48 12.90 3.74
N PRO A 14 -23.52 13.13 4.56
CA PRO A 14 -24.52 12.10 4.85
C PRO A 14 -25.12 11.50 3.57
N THR A 15 -24.99 10.20 3.39
CA THR A 15 -25.40 9.50 2.16
C THR A 15 -26.30 8.33 2.50
N ALA A 16 -27.46 8.19 1.86
CA ALA A 16 -28.44 7.15 2.21
C ALA A 16 -28.07 5.75 1.69
N SER A 17 -27.48 5.66 0.50
CA SER A 17 -27.09 4.39 -0.12
C SER A 17 -25.84 4.55 -0.97
N LEU A 18 -25.01 3.52 -1.00
CA LEU A 18 -23.78 3.47 -1.79
C LEU A 18 -23.70 2.15 -2.58
N PRO A 19 -23.10 2.14 -3.78
CA PRO A 19 -22.78 0.90 -4.45
C PRO A 19 -21.76 0.11 -3.61
N LEU A 20 -21.85 -1.22 -3.57
CA LEU A 20 -20.91 -2.08 -2.83
C LEU A 20 -19.45 -1.91 -3.27
N SER A 21 -19.21 -1.42 -4.49
CA SER A 21 -17.90 -1.02 -4.99
C SER A 21 -17.38 0.30 -4.43
N ARG A 22 -18.16 1.02 -3.60
CA ARG A 22 -17.97 2.40 -3.13
C ARG A 22 -18.11 3.48 -4.22
N TRP A 23 -17.72 3.21 -5.46
CA TRP A 23 -17.78 4.18 -6.57
C TRP A 23 -18.81 3.79 -7.63
N SER A 24 -19.62 4.75 -8.08
CA SER A 24 -20.61 4.55 -9.15
C SER A 24 -19.97 4.15 -10.49
N SER A 25 -18.71 4.53 -10.72
CA SER A 25 -17.93 4.16 -11.91
C SER A 25 -17.37 2.74 -11.87
N THR A 26 -17.53 2.02 -10.75
CA THR A 26 -16.89 0.72 -10.52
C THR A 26 -17.93 -0.36 -10.32
N ARG A 27 -17.76 -1.51 -10.97
CA ARG A 27 -18.66 -2.65 -10.85
C ARG A 27 -18.71 -3.16 -9.40
N SER A 28 -19.89 -3.20 -8.81
CA SER A 28 -20.16 -3.95 -7.58
C SER A 28 -20.26 -5.45 -7.86
N TYR A 29 -19.67 -6.27 -6.99
CA TYR A 29 -19.94 -7.70 -6.99
C TYR A 29 -21.25 -7.97 -6.22
N PRO A 30 -22.26 -8.57 -6.87
CA PRO A 30 -23.56 -8.77 -6.24
C PRO A 30 -23.45 -9.69 -5.03
N VAL A 31 -24.18 -9.36 -3.96
CA VAL A 31 -24.34 -10.26 -2.80
C VAL A 31 -25.10 -11.52 -3.22
N SER A 32 -24.63 -12.70 -2.80
CA SER A 32 -25.35 -13.97 -3.03
C SER A 32 -26.61 -14.05 -2.17
N GLU A 33 -27.54 -14.95 -2.49
CA GLU A 33 -28.73 -15.18 -1.66
C GLU A 33 -28.36 -15.54 -0.21
N ARG A 34 -27.40 -16.45 -0.02
CA ARG A 34 -26.86 -16.79 1.30
C ARG A 34 -26.19 -15.59 1.96
N GLY A 35 -25.40 -14.85 1.20
CA GLY A 35 -24.69 -13.65 1.65
C GLY A 35 -25.62 -12.58 2.21
N ALA A 36 -26.83 -12.45 1.66
CA ALA A 36 -27.83 -11.51 2.16
C ALA A 36 -28.25 -11.81 3.61
N HIS A 37 -28.15 -13.08 4.05
CA HIS A 37 -28.50 -13.51 5.40
C HIS A 37 -27.29 -13.60 6.35
N THR A 38 -26.08 -13.72 5.83
CA THR A 38 -24.85 -13.88 6.62
C THR A 38 -23.96 -12.64 6.64
N ALA A 39 -24.29 -11.61 5.86
CA ALA A 39 -23.53 -10.38 5.82
C ALA A 39 -23.54 -9.64 7.17
N ARG A 40 -22.42 -8.97 7.46
CA ARG A 40 -22.23 -8.19 8.68
C ARG A 40 -21.73 -6.81 8.32
N LEU A 41 -22.38 -5.79 8.87
CA LEU A 41 -21.97 -4.40 8.74
C LEU A 41 -21.46 -3.92 10.09
N THR A 42 -20.25 -3.38 10.12
CA THR A 42 -19.68 -2.73 11.29
C THR A 42 -19.33 -1.28 10.97
N ARG A 43 -19.15 -0.46 12.00
CA ARG A 43 -18.55 0.87 11.88
C ARG A 43 -17.48 1.09 12.92
N ARG A 44 -16.52 1.97 12.62
CA ARG A 44 -15.48 2.40 13.57
C ARG A 44 -15.05 3.84 13.28
N ARG A 45 -14.51 4.53 14.29
CA ARG A 45 -14.03 5.93 14.13
C ARG A 45 -12.67 6.02 13.44
N TYR A 46 -11.77 5.10 13.76
CA TYR A 46 -10.40 5.06 13.25
C TYR A 46 -10.02 3.60 12.88
N PRO A 47 -8.95 3.38 12.08
CA PRO A 47 -8.47 2.06 11.69
C PRO A 47 -8.44 1.03 12.82
N HIS A 48 -7.90 1.40 13.98
CA HIS A 48 -7.66 0.49 15.10
C HIS A 48 -8.72 0.58 16.19
N SER A 49 -9.77 1.39 16.01
CA SER A 49 -10.89 1.40 16.94
C SER A 49 -11.64 0.06 16.87
N THR A 50 -12.15 -0.38 18.02
CA THR A 50 -13.01 -1.57 18.09
C THR A 50 -14.23 -1.37 17.18
N PRO A 51 -14.50 -2.28 16.24
CA PRO A 51 -15.69 -2.18 15.39
C PRO A 51 -16.98 -2.34 16.19
N GLU A 52 -17.95 -1.48 15.92
CA GLU A 52 -19.33 -1.57 16.41
C GLU A 52 -20.18 -2.27 15.36
N GLU A 53 -20.81 -3.40 15.68
CA GLU A 53 -21.73 -4.08 14.76
C GLU A 53 -23.07 -3.36 14.68
N LEU A 54 -23.56 -3.13 13.46
CA LEU A 54 -24.85 -2.49 13.21
C LEU A 54 -25.97 -3.55 13.18
N PRO A 55 -27.09 -3.34 13.88
CA PRO A 55 -28.24 -4.23 13.83
C PRO A 55 -28.75 -4.45 12.39
N THR A 56 -29.09 -5.69 12.02
CA THR A 56 -29.57 -6.03 10.67
C THR A 56 -30.88 -5.33 10.27
N GLY A 57 -31.65 -4.79 11.22
CA GLY A 57 -32.87 -4.03 10.93
C GLY A 57 -32.63 -2.63 10.36
N ILE A 58 -31.45 -2.04 10.60
CA ILE A 58 -31.15 -0.63 10.24
C ILE A 58 -30.34 -0.49 8.94
N TRP A 59 -30.11 -1.58 8.22
CA TRP A 59 -29.45 -1.56 6.92
C TRP A 59 -29.93 -2.72 6.06
N ARG A 60 -29.81 -2.60 4.74
CA ARG A 60 -30.26 -3.62 3.79
C ARG A 60 -29.57 -3.47 2.43
N PHE A 61 -29.52 -4.56 1.68
CA PHE A 61 -29.08 -4.56 0.28
C PHE A 61 -30.15 -3.90 -0.59
N ALA A 62 -30.00 -2.59 -0.78
CA ALA A 62 -30.97 -1.72 -1.44
C ALA A 62 -30.31 -0.42 -1.88
N ARG A 63 -30.99 0.32 -2.76
CA ARG A 63 -30.61 1.66 -3.17
C ARG A 63 -31.77 2.62 -3.07
N LEU A 64 -31.47 3.90 -2.90
CA LEU A 64 -32.45 4.96 -3.08
C LEU A 64 -32.67 5.17 -4.59
N GLN A 65 -33.92 5.09 -5.04
CA GLN A 65 -34.34 5.34 -6.42
C GLN A 65 -35.44 6.41 -6.43
N GLY A 66 -35.17 7.53 -7.10
CA GLY A 66 -36.13 8.63 -7.28
C GLY A 66 -35.43 9.93 -7.67
N GLY A 67 -36.15 10.79 -8.42
CA GLY A 67 -35.61 12.02 -9.02
C GLY A 67 -35.93 12.11 -10.52
N GLY A 68 -37.22 12.27 -10.85
CA GLY A 68 -37.64 12.63 -12.21
C GLY A 68 -37.88 14.13 -12.28
N SER A 69 -37.26 14.80 -13.28
CA SER A 69 -37.65 16.14 -13.68
C SER A 69 -39.09 16.12 -14.18
N GLU A 70 -39.84 17.14 -13.80
CA GLU A 70 -41.22 17.46 -14.21
C GLU A 70 -42.36 16.75 -13.46
N LEU A 71 -43.02 17.57 -12.62
CA LEU A 71 -44.43 17.50 -12.28
C LEU A 71 -44.97 16.28 -11.53
N ARG A 72 -44.19 15.58 -10.71
CA ARG A 72 -44.68 14.86 -9.51
C ARG A 72 -43.64 14.96 -8.40
N THR A 73 -44.08 15.13 -7.16
CA THR A 73 -43.23 15.20 -5.95
C THR A 73 -42.08 14.19 -6.05
N ALA A 74 -40.86 14.66 -5.79
CA ALA A 74 -39.63 13.85 -5.80
C ALA A 74 -39.67 12.76 -4.72
N ALA A 75 -40.53 11.76 -4.89
CA ALA A 75 -40.63 10.62 -4.02
C ALA A 75 -39.42 9.72 -4.29
N ALA A 76 -38.48 9.72 -3.34
CA ALA A 76 -37.40 8.76 -3.32
C ALA A 76 -37.89 7.48 -2.62
N ALA A 77 -37.80 6.34 -3.32
CA ALA A 77 -38.16 5.03 -2.79
C ALA A 77 -36.90 4.20 -2.55
N VAL A 78 -36.88 3.44 -1.47
CA VAL A 78 -35.83 2.44 -1.24
C VAL A 78 -36.23 1.17 -1.98
N VAL A 79 -35.44 0.77 -2.98
CA VAL A 79 -35.70 -0.42 -3.79
C VAL A 79 -34.64 -1.49 -3.53
N PRO A 80 -35.01 -2.78 -3.51
CA PRO A 80 -34.03 -3.87 -3.36
C PRO A 80 -32.93 -3.79 -4.43
N SER A 81 -31.68 -4.02 -4.02
CA SER A 81 -30.52 -4.07 -4.91
C SER A 81 -29.45 -4.97 -4.31
N ARG A 82 -28.92 -5.89 -5.13
CA ARG A 82 -27.83 -6.79 -4.71
C ARG A 82 -26.45 -6.14 -4.82
N CYS A 83 -26.38 -4.93 -5.38
CA CYS A 83 -25.15 -4.21 -5.72
C CYS A 83 -24.97 -2.92 -4.94
N ASP A 84 -25.89 -2.61 -4.02
CA ASP A 84 -25.90 -1.41 -3.20
C ASP A 84 -26.19 -1.76 -1.75
N LEU A 85 -25.70 -0.91 -0.85
CA LEU A 85 -25.99 -0.96 0.58
C LEU A 85 -26.73 0.32 0.98
N HIS A 86 -27.88 0.15 1.63
CA HIS A 86 -28.66 1.23 2.23
C HIS A 86 -28.57 1.14 3.75
N VAL A 87 -28.40 2.29 4.41
CA VAL A 87 -28.39 2.40 5.88
C VAL A 87 -29.48 3.38 6.27
N ASP A 88 -30.35 2.98 7.19
CA ASP A 88 -31.37 3.86 7.75
C ASP A 88 -30.69 5.00 8.52
N GLY A 89 -31.05 6.25 8.20
CA GLY A 89 -30.34 7.43 8.69
C GLY A 89 -29.02 7.73 7.96
N GLY A 90 -28.62 6.89 7.00
CA GLY A 90 -27.48 7.10 6.10
C GLY A 90 -26.11 6.78 6.71
N PHE A 91 -25.14 6.61 5.81
CA PHE A 91 -23.72 6.69 6.11
C PHE A 91 -23.40 8.09 6.60
N GLN A 92 -22.62 8.20 7.68
CA GLN A 92 -22.30 9.48 8.33
C GLN A 92 -20.80 9.80 8.23
N PRO A 93 -20.42 11.05 7.97
CA PRO A 93 -19.02 11.47 7.98
C PRO A 93 -18.33 11.19 9.33
N GLY A 94 -17.04 10.89 9.27
CA GLY A 94 -16.22 10.56 10.45
C GLY A 94 -16.46 9.15 11.00
N TRP A 95 -17.06 8.27 10.19
CA TRP A 95 -17.16 6.84 10.43
C TRP A 95 -16.62 6.06 9.24
N ILE A 96 -16.01 4.91 9.54
CA ILE A 96 -15.57 3.90 8.58
C ILE A 96 -16.51 2.73 8.70
N TYR A 97 -17.32 2.49 7.68
CA TYR A 97 -18.24 1.35 7.63
C TYR A 97 -17.58 0.20 6.89
N GLU A 98 -17.65 -1.00 7.44
CA GLU A 98 -17.06 -2.21 6.85
C GLU A 98 -18.14 -3.28 6.72
N LEU A 99 -18.43 -3.68 5.49
CA LEU A 99 -19.36 -4.75 5.14
C LEU A 99 -18.57 -5.99 4.76
N THR A 100 -18.76 -7.09 5.49
CA THR A 100 -18.31 -8.42 5.06
C THR A 100 -19.49 -9.21 4.55
N TYR A 101 -19.40 -9.74 3.33
CA TYR A 101 -20.51 -10.45 2.68
C TYR A 101 -20.01 -11.53 1.69
N GLU A 102 -20.85 -12.54 1.44
CA GLU A 102 -20.60 -13.50 0.37
C GLU A 102 -21.05 -12.89 -0.96
N ALA A 103 -20.11 -12.65 -1.87
CA ALA A 103 -20.35 -12.16 -3.21
C ALA A 103 -20.46 -13.30 -4.23
N GLU A 104 -21.07 -13.01 -5.37
CA GLU A 104 -21.08 -13.89 -6.53
C GLU A 104 -20.73 -13.16 -7.84
N ASP A 105 -20.61 -13.92 -8.91
CA ASP A 105 -20.27 -13.45 -10.26
C ASP A 105 -18.97 -12.62 -10.37
N PRO A 106 -17.82 -13.19 -9.95
CA PRO A 106 -16.53 -12.52 -10.04
C PRO A 106 -16.15 -12.24 -11.50
N LEU A 107 -15.38 -11.17 -11.72
CA LEU A 107 -14.77 -10.87 -13.01
C LEU A 107 -13.57 -11.77 -13.24
N VAL A 108 -13.27 -12.05 -14.51
CA VAL A 108 -12.03 -12.73 -14.93
C VAL A 108 -10.99 -11.66 -15.30
N LEU A 109 -10.41 -11.01 -14.29
CA LEU A 109 -9.56 -9.82 -14.48
C LEU A 109 -8.22 -10.11 -15.17
N GLY A 110 -7.66 -11.32 -15.00
CA GLY A 110 -6.33 -11.67 -15.53
C GLY A 110 -6.22 -11.77 -17.06
N LEU A 111 -7.34 -11.89 -17.79
CA LEU A 111 -7.32 -12.08 -19.25
C LEU A 111 -6.72 -10.88 -20.01
N GLY A 112 -6.80 -9.67 -19.45
CA GLY A 112 -6.18 -8.49 -20.06
C GLY A 112 -4.65 -8.63 -20.17
N LEU A 113 -3.99 -9.29 -19.21
CA LEU A 113 -2.55 -9.52 -19.24
C LEU A 113 -2.18 -10.53 -20.34
N ALA A 114 -2.98 -11.58 -20.51
CA ALA A 114 -2.81 -12.55 -21.59
C ALA A 114 -3.03 -11.90 -22.97
N ALA A 115 -4.03 -11.02 -23.10
CA ALA A 115 -4.26 -10.29 -24.34
C ALA A 115 -3.07 -9.38 -24.71
N VAL A 116 -2.46 -8.69 -23.73
CA VAL A 116 -1.24 -7.90 -23.96
C VAL A 116 -0.08 -8.78 -24.41
N ARG A 117 0.12 -9.93 -23.75
CA ARG A 117 1.15 -10.90 -24.12
C ARG A 117 0.99 -11.35 -25.58
N ASP A 118 -0.20 -11.83 -25.94
CA ASP A 118 -0.46 -12.42 -27.24
C ASP A 118 -0.37 -11.37 -28.35
N LEU A 119 -0.86 -10.14 -28.09
CA LEU A 119 -0.72 -9.03 -29.02
C LEU A 119 0.76 -8.69 -29.28
N VAL A 120 1.56 -8.47 -28.24
CA VAL A 120 2.97 -8.09 -28.39
C VAL A 120 3.76 -9.22 -29.03
N SER A 121 3.48 -10.47 -28.65
CA SER A 121 4.07 -11.66 -29.27
C SER A 121 3.74 -11.73 -30.77
N HIS A 122 2.49 -11.52 -31.17
CA HIS A 122 2.08 -11.52 -32.57
C HIS A 122 2.78 -10.40 -33.36
N LEU A 123 2.83 -9.18 -32.81
CA LEU A 123 3.51 -8.06 -33.47
C LEU A 123 5.01 -8.30 -33.65
N ARG A 124 5.63 -9.06 -32.74
CA ARG A 124 7.07 -9.31 -32.72
C ARG A 124 7.50 -10.53 -33.54
N HIS A 125 6.79 -11.65 -33.41
CA HIS A 125 7.23 -12.96 -33.87
C HIS A 125 6.50 -13.49 -35.10
N ASP A 126 5.39 -12.86 -35.52
CA ASP A 126 4.65 -13.33 -36.69
C ASP A 126 5.47 -13.15 -37.98
N PRO A 127 5.65 -14.21 -38.79
CA PRO A 127 6.38 -14.14 -40.06
C PRO A 127 5.82 -13.12 -41.05
N ALA A 128 4.55 -12.77 -40.95
CA ALA A 128 3.92 -11.72 -41.77
C ALA A 128 4.37 -10.30 -41.37
N GLN A 129 5.05 -10.15 -40.22
CA GLN A 129 5.59 -8.89 -39.69
C GLN A 129 4.58 -7.75 -39.72
N PRO A 130 3.43 -7.87 -39.03
CA PRO A 130 2.36 -6.87 -39.05
C PRO A 130 2.80 -5.49 -38.51
N ALA A 131 3.87 -5.43 -37.72
CA ALA A 131 4.49 -4.19 -37.24
C ALA A 131 5.80 -3.83 -37.97
N GLY A 132 6.15 -4.55 -39.03
CA GLY A 132 7.52 -4.57 -39.56
C GLY A 132 8.48 -5.39 -38.66
N PRO A 133 9.79 -5.40 -38.96
CA PRO A 133 10.76 -6.10 -38.13
C PRO A 133 10.89 -5.43 -36.75
N VAL A 134 10.57 -6.17 -35.68
CA VAL A 134 10.70 -5.73 -34.29
C VAL A 134 11.92 -6.39 -33.66
N GLU A 135 12.96 -5.59 -33.40
CA GLU A 135 14.18 -6.07 -32.73
C GLU A 135 13.98 -6.18 -31.21
N TYR A 136 13.42 -5.12 -30.60
CA TYR A 136 13.18 -5.02 -29.16
C TYR A 136 11.76 -4.55 -28.85
N ALA A 137 11.21 -5.06 -27.75
CA ALA A 137 9.90 -4.69 -27.21
C ALA A 137 10.04 -4.12 -25.78
N TYR A 138 9.52 -2.91 -25.61
CA TYR A 138 9.56 -2.17 -24.34
C TYR A 138 8.15 -1.93 -23.79
N GLY A 139 8.04 -1.81 -22.46
CA GLY A 139 6.81 -1.42 -21.79
C GLY A 139 7.05 -0.46 -20.63
N TRP A 140 6.14 0.50 -20.44
CA TRP A 140 6.18 1.45 -19.33
C TRP A 140 4.80 1.57 -18.69
N GLY A 141 4.77 1.70 -17.36
CA GLY A 141 3.53 1.84 -16.62
C GLY A 141 3.73 2.63 -15.34
N ARG A 142 2.79 3.51 -15.02
CA ARG A 142 2.78 4.35 -13.83
C ARG A 142 1.65 3.92 -12.91
N SER A 143 1.92 3.85 -11.61
CA SER A 143 0.91 3.58 -10.59
C SER A 143 0.22 2.23 -10.85
N GLN A 144 -1.07 2.22 -11.18
CA GLN A 144 -1.83 1.01 -11.48
C GLN A 144 -1.26 0.22 -12.69
N THR A 145 -0.82 0.88 -13.76
CA THR A 145 -0.20 0.16 -14.90
C THR A 145 1.22 -0.31 -14.57
N GLY A 146 1.93 0.35 -13.65
CA GLY A 146 3.19 -0.16 -13.10
C GLY A 146 2.98 -1.42 -12.24
N ARG A 147 1.86 -1.48 -11.50
CA ARG A 147 1.41 -2.67 -10.77
C ARG A 147 1.00 -3.80 -11.73
N ALA A 148 0.35 -3.47 -12.85
CA ALA A 148 0.01 -4.43 -13.90
C ALA A 148 1.26 -5.06 -14.54
N ILE A 149 2.32 -4.27 -14.81
CA ILE A 149 3.62 -4.80 -15.24
C ILE A 149 4.18 -5.82 -14.25
N ARG A 150 4.04 -5.56 -12.94
CA ARG A 150 4.53 -6.48 -11.90
C ARG A 150 3.72 -7.77 -11.84
N ASP A 151 2.40 -7.72 -12.01
CA ASP A 151 1.57 -8.92 -12.17
C ASP A 151 1.90 -9.68 -13.46
N PHE A 152 2.12 -8.97 -14.57
CA PHE A 152 2.51 -9.56 -15.85
C PHE A 152 3.78 -10.41 -15.71
N ILE A 153 4.80 -9.92 -15.01
CA ILE A 153 6.02 -10.69 -14.72
C ILE A 153 5.72 -11.84 -13.75
N HIS A 154 5.04 -11.57 -12.62
CA HIS A 154 4.77 -12.59 -11.59
C HIS A 154 3.95 -13.78 -12.11
N LEU A 155 3.00 -13.53 -13.00
CA LEU A 155 2.18 -14.54 -13.65
C LEU A 155 2.88 -15.21 -14.85
N SER A 156 4.17 -14.93 -15.06
CA SER A 156 4.97 -15.44 -16.18
C SER A 156 4.40 -15.08 -17.55
N CYS A 157 3.69 -13.95 -17.68
CA CYS A 157 3.14 -13.51 -18.95
C CYS A 157 4.21 -12.94 -19.91
N ASN A 158 5.46 -12.77 -19.48
CA ASN A 158 6.56 -12.40 -20.40
C ASN A 158 7.06 -13.56 -21.26
N GLU A 159 6.40 -14.70 -21.21
CA GLU A 159 6.64 -15.88 -22.02
C GLU A 159 5.35 -16.20 -22.79
N ASP A 160 5.42 -16.21 -24.12
CA ASP A 160 4.28 -16.55 -24.98
C ASP A 160 3.92 -18.05 -24.90
N THR A 161 2.91 -18.48 -25.65
CA THR A 161 2.46 -19.88 -25.66
C THR A 161 3.46 -20.86 -26.29
N GLU A 162 4.51 -20.36 -26.96
CA GLU A 162 5.60 -21.13 -27.55
C GLU A 162 6.89 -21.06 -26.72
N GLY A 163 6.88 -20.37 -25.58
CA GLY A 163 8.06 -20.21 -24.71
C GLY A 163 8.98 -19.04 -25.09
N ARG A 164 8.56 -18.14 -25.99
CA ARG A 164 9.39 -17.01 -26.46
C ARG A 164 9.21 -15.78 -25.55
N PRO A 165 10.26 -14.99 -25.32
CA PRO A 165 10.16 -13.72 -24.63
C PRO A 165 9.24 -12.73 -25.36
N VAL A 166 8.46 -11.98 -24.58
CA VAL A 166 7.50 -10.99 -25.10
C VAL A 166 8.13 -9.60 -25.09
N PHE A 167 8.46 -9.08 -23.90
CA PHE A 167 9.21 -7.84 -23.72
C PHE A 167 10.68 -8.11 -23.37
N ASP A 168 11.56 -7.21 -23.80
CA ASP A 168 12.98 -7.21 -23.43
C ASP A 168 13.24 -6.25 -22.26
N GLY A 169 12.48 -5.16 -22.17
CA GLY A 169 12.63 -4.12 -21.14
C GLY A 169 11.30 -3.62 -20.59
N LEU A 170 11.16 -3.57 -19.26
CA LEU A 170 9.96 -3.04 -18.58
C LEU A 170 10.30 -1.97 -17.53
N LEU A 171 9.51 -0.90 -17.52
CA LEU A 171 9.65 0.27 -16.64
C LEU A 171 8.42 0.46 -15.72
N PRO A 172 8.30 -0.33 -14.63
CA PRO A 172 7.29 -0.10 -13.61
C PRO A 172 7.67 1.12 -12.77
N ARG A 173 6.84 2.16 -12.84
CA ARG A 173 6.99 3.43 -12.13
C ARG A 173 5.94 3.58 -11.03
N VAL A 174 6.36 4.07 -9.86
CA VAL A 174 5.52 4.41 -8.70
C VAL A 174 4.48 3.34 -8.35
N SER A 175 4.88 2.08 -8.45
CA SER A 175 3.98 0.92 -8.21
C SER A 175 3.95 0.49 -6.74
N GLY A 176 4.89 0.99 -5.91
CA GLY A 176 5.04 0.53 -4.55
C GLY A 176 5.45 -0.94 -4.48
N ALA A 177 5.10 -1.59 -3.38
CA ALA A 177 5.22 -3.04 -3.20
C ALA A 177 4.18 -3.83 -3.99
N GLY A 178 3.05 -3.19 -4.31
CA GLY A 178 1.85 -3.84 -4.82
C GLY A 178 1.97 -4.40 -6.23
N ARG A 179 0.98 -5.23 -6.55
CA ARG A 179 0.63 -5.70 -7.89
C ARG A 179 -0.82 -5.35 -8.17
N LEU A 180 -1.36 -5.53 -9.38
CA LEU A 180 -2.71 -5.06 -9.70
C LEU A 180 -3.76 -5.79 -8.84
N GLY A 181 -3.57 -7.08 -8.58
CA GLY A 181 -4.49 -7.91 -7.82
C GLY A 181 -5.63 -8.38 -8.71
N VAL A 182 -5.40 -9.46 -9.45
CA VAL A 182 -6.37 -10.03 -10.42
C VAL A 182 -7.15 -11.20 -9.84
N GLU A 183 -7.16 -11.33 -8.51
CA GLU A 183 -7.96 -12.32 -7.79
C GLU A 183 -9.47 -12.07 -7.89
N ARG A 184 -10.23 -13.09 -7.51
CA ARG A 184 -11.70 -13.04 -7.53
C ARG A 184 -12.18 -11.96 -6.55
N PHE A 185 -13.18 -11.21 -6.99
CA PHE A 185 -13.80 -10.13 -6.21
C PHE A 185 -12.87 -8.94 -5.91
N ALA A 186 -11.75 -8.82 -6.61
CA ALA A 186 -10.85 -7.67 -6.48
C ALA A 186 -11.53 -6.38 -6.98
N ASN A 187 -11.42 -5.31 -6.19
CA ASN A 187 -11.82 -3.98 -6.60
C ASN A 187 -10.57 -3.17 -6.98
N LEU A 188 -10.33 -3.05 -8.30
CA LEU A 188 -9.12 -2.40 -8.84
C LEU A 188 -9.09 -0.89 -8.62
N THR A 189 -10.21 -0.27 -8.26
CA THR A 189 -10.30 1.18 -7.97
C THR A 189 -9.86 1.51 -6.54
N VAL A 190 -9.82 0.52 -5.64
CA VAL A 190 -9.42 0.75 -4.25
C VAL A 190 -7.95 1.17 -4.18
N PRO A 191 -7.62 2.28 -3.48
CA PRO A 191 -6.25 2.80 -3.36
C PRO A 191 -5.25 1.87 -2.66
N GLY A 192 -5.68 0.74 -2.11
CA GLY A 192 -4.79 -0.28 -1.51
C GLY A 192 -4.25 0.08 -0.14
N GLY A 193 -5.08 0.73 0.68
CA GLY A 193 -4.71 1.29 1.97
C GLY A 193 -4.40 2.77 1.87
N GLN A 194 -5.08 3.56 2.70
CA GLN A 194 -4.76 4.95 3.02
C GLN A 194 -4.44 5.04 4.52
N GLN A 195 -4.21 6.23 5.06
CA GLN A 195 -3.94 6.39 6.49
C GLN A 195 -5.06 5.84 7.39
N TYR A 196 -6.32 5.89 6.93
CA TYR A 196 -7.49 5.50 7.72
C TYR A 196 -8.27 4.30 7.16
N GLU A 197 -8.13 4.00 5.87
CA GLU A 197 -9.07 3.14 5.15
C GLU A 197 -8.39 2.13 4.24
N ASP A 198 -9.16 1.15 3.77
CA ASP A 198 -8.81 0.20 2.70
C ASP A 198 -7.63 -0.74 3.00
N HIS A 199 -7.18 -0.85 4.25
CA HIS A 199 -6.07 -1.73 4.63
C HIS A 199 -6.35 -3.23 4.43
N LEU A 200 -7.63 -3.62 4.32
CA LEU A 200 -8.04 -5.00 4.06
C LEU A 200 -8.10 -5.34 2.56
N SER A 201 -7.98 -4.32 1.70
CA SER A 201 -7.95 -4.51 0.26
C SER A 201 -6.73 -5.36 -0.14
N PRO A 202 -6.89 -6.37 -1.00
CA PRO A 202 -5.81 -7.21 -1.49
C PRO A 202 -4.79 -6.53 -2.43
N ALA A 203 -4.76 -5.19 -2.46
CA ALA A 203 -3.91 -4.42 -3.36
C ALA A 203 -2.39 -4.66 -3.18
N ASP A 204 -1.94 -4.93 -1.96
CA ASP A 204 -0.55 -5.24 -1.62
C ASP A 204 -0.49 -6.65 -1.01
N THR A 205 -0.19 -7.64 -1.84
CA THR A 205 -0.05 -9.05 -1.44
C THR A 205 1.32 -9.58 -1.80
N PHE A 206 1.86 -10.45 -0.94
CA PHE A 206 3.10 -11.16 -1.20
C PHE A 206 3.01 -11.99 -2.49
N PRO A 207 4.09 -12.10 -3.30
CA PRO A 207 5.41 -11.49 -3.13
C PRO A 207 5.49 -10.00 -3.51
N PHE A 208 6.39 -9.28 -2.84
CA PHE A 208 6.66 -7.86 -3.07
C PHE A 208 7.96 -7.58 -3.84
N ALA A 209 8.95 -8.46 -3.74
CA ALA A 209 10.26 -8.25 -4.34
C ALA A 209 10.41 -9.00 -5.66
N TYR A 210 11.31 -8.50 -6.52
CA TYR A 210 11.73 -9.23 -7.72
C TYR A 210 12.54 -10.48 -7.37
N ALA A 211 13.39 -10.37 -6.35
CA ALA A 211 14.15 -11.49 -5.82
C ALA A 211 13.27 -12.41 -4.97
N LYS A 212 13.63 -13.69 -4.95
CA LYS A 212 13.03 -14.70 -4.09
C LYS A 212 13.25 -14.34 -2.62
N THR A 213 12.18 -14.37 -1.84
CA THR A 213 12.21 -14.11 -0.40
C THR A 213 11.17 -14.98 0.32
N VAL A 214 11.19 -14.94 1.64
CA VAL A 214 10.21 -15.62 2.50
C VAL A 214 9.45 -14.54 3.25
N ASP A 215 8.12 -14.66 3.29
CA ASP A 215 7.33 -13.84 4.18
C ASP A 215 7.48 -14.33 5.63
N HIS A 216 8.03 -13.50 6.50
CA HIS A 216 8.28 -13.84 7.90
C HIS A 216 7.01 -14.12 8.71
N LEU A 217 5.84 -13.65 8.26
CA LEU A 217 4.56 -13.85 8.97
C LEU A 217 3.87 -15.15 8.56
N THR A 218 3.79 -15.44 7.26
CA THR A 218 3.07 -16.61 6.73
C THR A 218 3.97 -17.81 6.46
N GLY A 219 5.28 -17.59 6.29
CA GLY A 219 6.22 -18.61 5.81
C GLY A 219 6.15 -18.86 4.30
N GLU A 220 5.30 -18.13 3.56
CA GLU A 220 5.21 -18.25 2.10
C GLU A 220 6.54 -17.85 1.44
N GLN A 221 6.93 -18.57 0.40
CA GLN A 221 8.16 -18.31 -0.36
C GLN A 221 7.82 -18.11 -1.83
N ASP A 222 8.08 -16.92 -2.36
CA ASP A 222 7.82 -16.58 -3.76
C ASP A 222 8.72 -15.40 -4.21
N ALA A 223 8.64 -15.07 -5.50
CA ALA A 223 9.35 -13.98 -6.15
C ALA A 223 8.47 -13.41 -7.28
N ILE A 224 8.64 -12.14 -7.63
CA ILE A 224 8.05 -11.63 -8.88
C ILE A 224 8.77 -12.23 -10.10
N MET A 225 10.10 -12.33 -10.10
CA MET A 225 10.86 -12.95 -11.19
C MET A 225 11.15 -14.42 -10.92
N LYS A 226 10.78 -15.28 -11.87
CA LYS A 226 10.79 -16.74 -11.77
C LYS A 226 11.26 -17.45 -13.04
N ARG A 227 11.41 -16.74 -14.17
CA ARG A 227 11.66 -17.35 -15.48
C ARG A 227 12.93 -16.80 -16.12
N ALA A 228 13.53 -17.61 -16.99
CA ALA A 228 14.64 -17.15 -17.83
C ALA A 228 14.20 -16.08 -18.85
N SER A 229 12.91 -16.11 -19.22
CA SER A 229 12.25 -15.12 -20.08
C SER A 229 11.92 -13.81 -19.37
N ASP A 230 12.22 -13.64 -18.07
CA ASP A 230 11.94 -12.38 -17.37
C ASP A 230 12.78 -11.21 -17.95
N PRO A 231 12.15 -10.04 -18.19
CA PRO A 231 12.81 -8.94 -18.91
C PRO A 231 13.81 -8.19 -18.03
N LYS A 232 14.59 -7.31 -18.65
CA LYS A 232 15.33 -6.26 -17.92
C LYS A 232 14.34 -5.26 -17.32
N VAL A 233 14.52 -4.89 -16.06
CA VAL A 233 13.59 -4.00 -15.33
C VAL A 233 14.33 -2.84 -14.66
N LEU A 234 13.91 -1.62 -14.94
CA LEU A 234 14.24 -0.46 -14.10
C LEU A 234 12.99 -0.06 -13.31
N HIS A 235 12.95 -0.51 -12.06
CA HIS A 235 11.87 -0.18 -11.13
C HIS A 235 12.16 1.15 -10.47
N THR A 236 11.23 2.10 -10.57
CA THR A 236 11.49 3.44 -10.02
C THR A 236 10.33 3.93 -9.14
N GLN A 237 10.67 4.51 -7.98
CA GLN A 237 9.73 4.95 -6.94
C GLN A 237 9.94 6.44 -6.61
N THR A 238 8.99 7.06 -5.92
CA THR A 238 9.18 8.31 -5.18
C THR A 238 9.11 8.09 -3.68
N SER A 239 9.34 9.16 -2.91
CA SER A 239 9.02 9.19 -1.49
C SER A 239 7.54 8.88 -1.21
N THR A 240 6.60 9.23 -2.10
CA THR A 240 5.19 8.86 -1.90
C THR A 240 5.01 7.35 -1.78
N GLU A 241 5.69 6.53 -2.59
CA GLU A 241 5.50 5.08 -2.52
C GLU A 241 6.13 4.46 -1.29
N TYR A 242 7.22 5.03 -0.76
CA TYR A 242 7.78 4.58 0.52
C TYR A 242 6.80 4.84 1.66
N TRP A 243 6.17 6.02 1.68
CA TRP A 243 5.25 6.40 2.75
C TRP A 243 3.86 5.77 2.60
N GLN A 244 3.35 5.59 1.38
CA GLN A 244 1.95 5.23 1.15
C GLN A 244 1.77 3.83 0.56
N ARG A 245 2.76 3.31 -0.16
CA ARG A 245 2.66 2.04 -0.92
C ARG A 245 3.77 1.05 -0.58
N ARG A 246 4.30 1.13 0.65
CA ARG A 246 5.28 0.21 1.23
C ARG A 246 6.47 -0.07 0.30
N GLY A 247 6.93 0.95 -0.43
CA GLY A 247 7.94 0.82 -1.49
C GLY A 247 9.26 0.17 -1.06
N SER A 248 9.56 0.15 0.25
CA SER A 248 10.70 -0.60 0.80
C SER A 248 10.64 -2.09 0.53
N LEU A 249 9.45 -2.72 0.50
CA LEU A 249 9.30 -4.17 0.33
C LEU A 249 9.73 -4.68 -1.06
N VAL A 250 10.03 -3.77 -2.00
CA VAL A 250 10.62 -4.13 -3.30
C VAL A 250 12.09 -4.57 -3.17
N HIS A 251 12.80 -4.09 -2.13
CA HIS A 251 14.22 -4.36 -1.87
C HIS A 251 14.50 -4.64 -0.39
N THR A 252 13.48 -5.06 0.35
CA THR A 252 13.63 -5.56 1.72
C THR A 252 12.83 -6.84 1.89
N THR A 253 13.29 -7.68 2.80
CA THR A 253 12.50 -8.78 3.37
C THR A 253 11.34 -8.23 4.20
N THR A 254 10.29 -9.01 4.44
CA THR A 254 9.11 -8.52 5.18
C THR A 254 9.41 -8.22 6.65
N ASP A 255 10.53 -8.71 7.20
CA ASP A 255 11.07 -8.35 8.52
C ASP A 255 12.05 -7.15 8.48
N GLY A 256 12.21 -6.50 7.33
CA GLY A 256 12.89 -5.22 7.19
C GLY A 256 14.40 -5.29 6.97
N ARG A 257 14.98 -6.45 6.63
CA ARG A 257 16.38 -6.57 6.22
C ARG A 257 16.55 -6.29 4.73
N ASP A 258 17.68 -5.71 4.35
CA ASP A 258 18.03 -5.45 2.95
C ASP A 258 17.93 -6.73 2.09
N LEU A 259 17.34 -6.60 0.91
CA LEU A 259 17.19 -7.64 -0.09
C LEU A 259 17.67 -7.10 -1.44
N GLY A 260 18.71 -7.74 -1.99
CA GLY A 260 19.27 -7.35 -3.28
C GLY A 260 18.29 -7.55 -4.43
N PHE A 261 18.55 -6.83 -5.53
CA PHE A 261 17.84 -7.01 -6.79
C PHE A 261 18.43 -8.19 -7.59
N PRO A 262 17.60 -8.91 -8.38
CA PRO A 262 18.12 -9.85 -9.39
C PRO A 262 19.04 -9.13 -10.41
N PRO A 263 19.94 -9.85 -11.10
CA PRO A 263 20.90 -9.24 -12.03
C PRO A 263 20.25 -8.40 -13.13
N ASN A 264 19.07 -8.79 -13.61
CA ASN A 264 18.26 -8.11 -14.63
C ASN A 264 17.33 -7.03 -14.05
N VAL A 265 17.55 -6.59 -12.80
CA VAL A 265 16.76 -5.51 -12.19
C VAL A 265 17.66 -4.42 -11.62
N ARG A 266 17.26 -3.16 -11.79
CA ARG A 266 17.73 -2.04 -10.97
C ARG A 266 16.56 -1.30 -10.32
N GLY A 267 16.83 -0.74 -9.15
CA GLY A 267 15.89 0.07 -8.37
C GLY A 267 16.38 1.49 -8.18
N TYR A 268 15.52 2.48 -8.38
CA TYR A 268 15.84 3.89 -8.11
C TYR A 268 14.74 4.59 -7.31
N LEU A 269 15.13 5.23 -6.20
CA LEU A 269 14.28 6.17 -5.48
C LEU A 269 14.55 7.60 -5.96
N TRP A 270 13.52 8.27 -6.47
CA TRP A 270 13.54 9.72 -6.67
C TRP A 270 13.09 10.38 -5.37
N SER A 271 14.07 10.65 -4.50
CA SER A 271 13.84 11.19 -3.17
C SER A 271 13.19 12.56 -3.22
N SER A 272 12.39 12.86 -2.19
CA SER A 272 11.68 14.14 -2.05
C SER A 272 10.84 14.48 -3.28
N SER A 273 10.25 13.48 -3.93
CA SER A 273 9.33 13.63 -5.06
C SER A 273 7.95 13.05 -4.73
N GLN A 274 6.99 13.37 -5.58
CA GLN A 274 5.56 13.06 -5.44
C GLN A 274 5.10 12.06 -6.52
N HIS A 275 4.03 11.33 -6.24
CA HIS A 275 3.49 10.26 -7.11
C HIS A 275 3.38 10.65 -8.61
N VAL A 276 2.88 11.85 -8.91
CA VAL A 276 2.66 12.32 -10.29
C VAL A 276 3.80 13.18 -10.81
N ALA A 277 4.30 14.11 -9.99
CA ALA A 277 5.36 15.07 -10.31
C ALA A 277 5.12 15.81 -11.63
N ASP A 278 3.99 16.53 -11.70
CA ASP A 278 3.57 17.25 -12.91
C ASP A 278 4.66 18.25 -13.34
N PRO A 279 5.24 18.10 -14.55
CA PRO A 279 6.28 19.00 -15.03
C PRO A 279 5.77 20.41 -15.35
N THR A 280 4.44 20.60 -15.41
CA THR A 280 3.78 21.89 -15.63
C THR A 280 3.29 22.53 -14.34
N ALA A 281 3.59 21.93 -13.18
CA ALA A 281 3.23 22.49 -11.89
C ALA A 281 3.77 23.93 -11.76
N GLY A 282 2.86 24.86 -11.47
CA GLY A 282 3.19 26.27 -11.23
C GLY A 282 3.77 26.49 -9.83
N ALA A 283 3.50 27.67 -9.26
CA ALA A 283 3.90 27.96 -7.88
C ALA A 283 3.28 26.96 -6.88
N PRO A 284 4.01 26.55 -5.82
CA PRO A 284 3.48 25.68 -4.78
C PRO A 284 2.19 26.21 -4.18
N ALA A 285 1.15 25.38 -4.15
CA ALA A 285 -0.13 25.69 -3.52
C ALA A 285 -0.38 24.76 -2.33
N LYS A 286 -1.15 25.22 -1.34
CA LYS A 286 -1.46 24.43 -0.14
C LYS A 286 -2.57 23.39 -0.38
N GLY A 287 -3.57 23.73 -1.20
CA GLY A 287 -4.75 22.87 -1.41
C GLY A 287 -5.43 22.50 -0.09
N ILE A 288 -5.85 21.24 0.03
CA ILE A 288 -6.45 20.66 1.24
C ILE A 288 -5.42 20.21 2.29
N CYS A 289 -4.12 20.34 2.00
CA CYS A 289 -3.03 19.82 2.82
C CYS A 289 -2.54 20.85 3.85
N ASN A 290 -1.77 20.39 4.85
CA ASN A 290 -1.17 21.30 5.84
C ASN A 290 0.09 22.03 5.33
N HIS A 291 0.79 21.43 4.37
CA HIS A 291 2.01 21.97 3.78
C HIS A 291 1.81 22.30 2.30
N LEU A 292 2.65 23.18 1.76
CA LEU A 292 2.68 23.46 0.32
C LEU A 292 2.99 22.18 -0.46
N GLN A 293 2.32 22.00 -1.59
CA GLN A 293 2.62 20.92 -2.52
C GLN A 293 4.05 21.07 -3.04
N ASN A 294 4.75 19.94 -3.13
CA ASN A 294 6.05 19.88 -3.77
C ASN A 294 5.89 20.01 -5.29
N VAL A 295 6.63 20.91 -5.92
CA VAL A 295 6.57 21.18 -7.37
C VAL A 295 7.77 20.62 -8.13
N VAL A 296 8.52 19.69 -7.54
CA VAL A 296 9.64 19.03 -8.23
C VAL A 296 9.16 18.31 -9.48
N ALA A 297 9.83 18.58 -10.60
CA ALA A 297 9.60 17.90 -11.87
C ALA A 297 10.61 16.75 -12.03
N THR A 298 10.12 15.56 -12.39
CA THR A 298 10.98 14.38 -12.61
C THR A 298 11.03 13.94 -14.07
N SER A 299 10.56 14.79 -14.99
CA SER A 299 10.49 14.51 -16.44
C SER A 299 11.86 14.17 -17.04
N ALA A 300 12.93 14.84 -16.62
CA ALA A 300 14.29 14.54 -17.06
C ALA A 300 14.76 13.14 -16.63
N LEU A 301 14.36 12.69 -15.43
CA LEU A 301 14.70 11.36 -14.93
C LEU A 301 14.00 10.26 -15.73
N PHE A 302 12.79 10.50 -16.23
CA PHE A 302 12.11 9.54 -17.11
C PHE A 302 12.87 9.30 -18.40
N ARG A 303 13.39 10.36 -19.04
CA ARG A 303 14.19 10.23 -20.27
C ARG A 303 15.48 9.46 -20.00
N ALA A 304 16.22 9.85 -18.97
CA ALA A 304 17.46 9.16 -18.60
C ALA A 304 17.26 7.68 -18.27
N VAL A 305 16.17 7.31 -17.58
CA VAL A 305 15.85 5.91 -17.28
C VAL A 305 15.42 5.14 -18.53
N LEU A 306 14.72 5.79 -19.47
CA LEU A 306 14.39 5.16 -20.75
C LEU A 306 15.65 4.90 -21.58
N ASP A 307 16.53 5.90 -21.73
CA ASP A 307 17.79 5.77 -22.45
C ASP A 307 18.67 4.68 -21.82
N ALA A 308 18.74 4.62 -20.49
CA ALA A 308 19.49 3.59 -19.78
C ALA A 308 18.89 2.19 -19.94
N LEU A 309 17.55 2.06 -20.04
CA LEU A 309 16.94 0.76 -20.31
C LEU A 309 17.21 0.33 -21.75
N ASP A 310 17.10 1.24 -22.71
CA ASP A 310 17.37 0.96 -24.11
C ASP A 310 18.81 0.49 -24.29
N ALA A 311 19.81 1.27 -23.85
CA ALA A 311 21.21 0.89 -23.90
C ALA A 311 21.49 -0.45 -23.18
N TRP A 312 20.77 -0.73 -22.08
CA TRP A 312 20.88 -2.03 -21.43
C TRP A 312 20.36 -3.14 -22.30
N VAL A 313 19.20 -2.97 -22.93
CA VAL A 313 18.55 -3.98 -23.78
C VAL A 313 19.31 -4.18 -25.09
N SER A 314 19.55 -3.12 -25.86
CA SER A 314 20.06 -3.16 -27.23
C SER A 314 21.59 -3.27 -27.31
N GLU A 315 22.32 -2.66 -26.37
CA GLU A 315 23.78 -2.59 -26.41
C GLU A 315 24.45 -3.40 -25.28
N SER A 316 23.67 -4.01 -24.39
CA SER A 316 24.17 -4.69 -23.18
C SER A 316 25.01 -3.79 -22.25
N VAL A 317 24.78 -2.47 -22.30
CA VAL A 317 25.42 -1.50 -21.40
C VAL A 317 24.64 -1.46 -20.08
N GLU A 318 25.25 -1.91 -18.99
CA GLU A 318 24.56 -1.90 -17.71
C GLU A 318 24.20 -0.47 -17.27
N PRO A 319 22.96 -0.26 -16.76
CA PRO A 319 22.58 1.00 -16.13
C PRO A 319 23.39 1.21 -14.83
N PRO A 320 23.38 2.43 -14.26
CA PRO A 320 23.97 2.67 -12.95
C PRO A 320 23.52 1.67 -11.88
N ALA A 321 24.35 1.51 -10.84
CA ALA A 321 23.96 0.69 -9.70
C ALA A 321 22.66 1.20 -9.07
N SER A 322 21.85 0.28 -8.54
CA SER A 322 20.60 0.63 -7.85
C SER A 322 20.85 1.68 -6.77
N ALA A 323 20.00 2.71 -6.73
CA ALA A 323 20.05 3.78 -5.73
C ALA A 323 18.74 3.77 -4.93
N VAL A 324 18.72 2.94 -3.88
CA VAL A 324 17.62 2.82 -2.92
C VAL A 324 18.19 2.96 -1.50
N PRO A 325 17.41 3.47 -0.53
CA PRO A 325 17.81 3.48 0.87
C PRO A 325 18.00 2.04 1.39
N THR A 326 19.01 1.82 2.22
CA THR A 326 19.32 0.50 2.80
C THR A 326 19.54 0.61 4.31
N VAL A 327 19.31 -0.50 5.02
CA VAL A 327 19.59 -0.61 6.45
C VAL A 327 21.10 -0.58 6.69
N ALA A 328 21.87 -1.26 5.83
CA ALA A 328 23.34 -1.31 5.92
C ALA A 328 23.99 0.08 5.87
N ASP A 329 23.49 0.97 5.01
CA ASP A 329 24.01 2.35 4.88
C ASP A 329 23.37 3.33 5.89
N GLY A 330 22.46 2.86 6.74
CA GLY A 330 21.73 3.69 7.70
C GLY A 330 20.78 4.71 7.05
N THR A 331 20.45 4.52 5.77
CA THR A 331 19.58 5.41 4.99
C THR A 331 18.11 4.93 4.95
N LEU A 332 17.88 3.65 5.28
CA LEU A 332 16.57 3.09 5.60
C LEU A 332 16.52 2.80 7.10
N VAL A 333 15.61 3.46 7.81
CA VAL A 333 15.52 3.40 9.27
C VAL A 333 14.09 3.13 9.73
N THR A 334 13.95 2.68 10.98
CA THR A 334 12.63 2.55 11.60
C THR A 334 11.98 3.91 11.82
N ILE A 335 10.66 3.92 11.95
CA ILE A 335 9.91 5.15 12.19
C ILE A 335 10.33 5.86 13.49
N ASP A 336 10.70 5.10 14.54
CA ASP A 336 11.19 5.66 15.80
C ASP A 336 12.52 6.40 15.62
N VAL A 337 13.43 5.85 14.81
CA VAL A 337 14.72 6.50 14.51
C VAL A 337 14.48 7.75 13.68
N TRP A 338 13.69 7.65 12.61
CA TRP A 338 13.32 8.79 11.77
C TRP A 338 12.64 9.91 12.58
N SER A 339 11.72 9.56 13.48
CA SER A 339 10.96 10.50 14.30
C SER A 339 11.82 11.30 15.27
N ARG A 340 12.94 10.71 15.75
CA ARG A 340 13.97 11.40 16.56
C ARG A 340 14.86 12.33 15.73
N GLN A 341 14.99 12.07 14.44
CA GLN A 341 15.77 12.90 13.50
C GLN A 341 14.94 14.05 12.90
N PHE A 342 13.60 13.98 13.01
CA PHE A 342 12.72 15.00 12.48
C PHE A 342 13.05 16.37 13.10
N PRO A 343 13.27 17.42 12.27
CA PRO A 343 13.69 18.72 12.77
C PRO A 343 12.61 19.34 13.66
N ALA A 344 13.02 20.05 14.71
CA ALA A 344 12.13 20.79 15.60
C ALA A 344 11.61 22.06 14.89
N VAL A 345 10.69 21.88 13.95
CA VAL A 345 10.03 22.97 13.21
C VAL A 345 8.74 23.34 13.93
N PRO A 346 8.59 24.60 14.41
CA PRO A 346 7.36 25.05 15.06
C PRO A 346 6.14 24.81 14.19
N SER A 347 5.07 24.27 14.78
CA SER A 347 3.79 23.97 14.12
C SER A 347 3.87 22.95 12.97
N ALA A 348 5.01 22.28 12.74
CA ALA A 348 5.06 21.19 11.79
C ALA A 348 4.31 19.97 12.34
N LEU A 349 3.34 19.49 11.56
CA LEU A 349 2.67 18.24 11.85
C LEU A 349 3.61 17.11 11.44
N ARG A 350 4.22 16.49 12.44
CA ARG A 350 5.10 15.34 12.23
C ARG A 350 4.24 14.11 11.87
N PRO A 351 4.49 13.46 10.72
CA PRO A 351 3.90 12.16 10.39
C PRO A 351 4.07 11.13 11.52
N HIS A 352 3.03 10.33 11.76
CA HIS A 352 3.09 9.23 12.73
C HIS A 352 3.87 8.03 12.22
N GLY A 353 3.79 7.75 10.92
CA GLY A 353 4.45 6.60 10.30
C GLY A 353 4.07 6.42 8.84
N PRO A 354 4.76 5.51 8.12
CA PRO A 354 4.31 5.06 6.82
C PRO A 354 3.01 4.25 6.95
N ASN A 355 2.30 4.13 5.85
CA ASN A 355 1.05 3.38 5.73
C ASN A 355 1.24 1.89 6.08
N GLU A 356 0.50 1.41 7.06
CA GLU A 356 0.69 0.08 7.66
C GLU A 356 0.13 -1.05 6.79
N LEU A 357 0.86 -2.16 6.69
CA LEU A 357 0.44 -3.38 6.01
C LEU A 357 0.28 -4.52 7.01
N TYR A 358 -0.82 -5.28 6.90
CA TYR A 358 -1.11 -6.41 7.78
C TYR A 358 -1.21 -7.71 6.99
N ALA A 359 -0.81 -8.81 7.63
CA ALA A 359 -1.25 -10.12 7.20
C ALA A 359 -2.76 -10.24 7.46
N VAL A 360 -3.52 -10.51 6.40
CA VAL A 360 -4.97 -10.71 6.48
C VAL A 360 -5.26 -12.19 6.24
N ASP A 361 -5.79 -12.87 7.26
CA ASP A 361 -6.33 -14.21 7.09
C ASP A 361 -7.66 -14.12 6.34
N ARG A 362 -7.66 -14.61 5.09
CA ARG A 362 -8.86 -14.65 4.23
C ARG A 362 -9.59 -15.99 4.28
N SER A 363 -9.08 -16.96 5.03
CA SER A 363 -9.66 -18.30 5.18
C SER A 363 -10.75 -18.35 6.26
N ALA A 364 -10.67 -17.47 7.26
CA ALA A 364 -11.63 -17.38 8.35
C ALA A 364 -12.18 -15.96 8.44
N VAL A 365 -13.48 -15.78 8.23
CA VAL A 365 -14.17 -14.65 8.88
C VAL A 365 -14.90 -15.21 10.09
N SER A 366 -14.14 -15.30 11.17
CA SER A 366 -14.67 -15.10 12.52
C SER A 366 -13.61 -14.36 13.35
N ALA A 367 -13.94 -13.11 13.71
CA ALA A 367 -13.47 -12.33 14.85
C ALA A 367 -11.95 -12.22 15.10
N GLY A 368 -11.45 -10.98 14.99
CA GLY A 368 -10.37 -10.48 15.86
C GLY A 368 -9.06 -10.19 15.14
N ARG A 369 -8.75 -8.90 15.00
CA ARG A 369 -7.37 -8.45 14.82
C ARG A 369 -6.59 -8.83 16.09
N ARG A 370 -5.43 -9.48 15.95
CA ARG A 370 -4.46 -9.56 17.06
C ARG A 370 -3.61 -8.29 17.04
N PRO A 371 -3.75 -7.36 18.02
CA PRO A 371 -2.81 -6.25 18.14
C PRO A 371 -1.45 -6.77 18.66
N LEU A 372 -0.38 -6.15 18.18
CA LEU A 372 1.00 -6.40 18.59
C LEU A 372 1.19 -5.98 20.06
N ALA A 373 1.62 -6.91 20.90
CA ALA A 373 2.35 -6.55 22.10
C ALA A 373 3.79 -6.21 21.69
N GLN A 374 4.26 -5.01 22.03
CA GLN A 374 5.68 -4.71 22.08
C GLN A 374 6.32 -5.67 23.07
N VAL A 375 7.10 -6.64 22.57
CA VAL A 375 7.96 -7.45 23.42
C VAL A 375 9.16 -6.60 23.78
N HIS A 376 9.05 -5.85 24.88
CA HIS A 376 10.23 -5.44 25.62
C HIS A 376 10.94 -6.70 26.13
N GLY A 377 12.19 -6.85 25.70
CA GLY A 377 13.06 -7.92 26.16
C GLY A 377 13.27 -7.85 27.67
N ALA A 378 12.80 -8.89 28.36
CA ALA A 378 13.34 -9.29 29.65
C ALA A 378 13.47 -10.81 29.63
N GLY A 379 14.61 -11.29 29.17
CA GLY A 379 14.98 -12.69 29.31
C GLY A 379 15.16 -13.03 30.78
N SER A 380 14.44 -14.04 31.27
CA SER A 380 15.00 -14.89 32.32
C SER A 380 14.57 -16.34 32.09
N ARG A 381 15.57 -17.15 31.72
CA ARG A 381 15.47 -18.61 31.58
C ARG A 381 15.18 -19.21 32.95
N ARG A 382 14.00 -19.83 33.13
CA ARG A 382 13.77 -20.76 34.24
C ARG A 382 14.39 -22.13 33.93
N ARG A 383 15.51 -22.46 34.58
CA ARG A 383 15.93 -23.85 34.82
C ARG A 383 15.74 -24.20 36.29
N ARG A 384 15.18 -25.39 36.51
CA ARG A 384 14.79 -26.02 37.79
C ARG A 384 15.95 -26.17 38.78
N ARG A 385 15.70 -26.00 40.09
CA ARG A 385 16.06 -27.00 41.14
C ARG A 385 15.54 -26.64 42.55
N ARG A 386 14.84 -27.64 43.12
CA ARG A 386 14.79 -28.16 44.51
C ARG A 386 14.74 -27.20 45.71
N GLN A 387 13.67 -27.39 46.49
CA GLN A 387 13.54 -27.16 47.94
C GLN A 387 14.83 -27.41 48.74
N ARG A 388 15.16 -26.47 49.64
CA ARG A 388 15.32 -26.73 51.07
C ARG A 388 15.35 -25.43 51.87
N ASN A 389 14.40 -25.31 52.79
CA ASN A 389 14.34 -24.33 53.87
C ASN A 389 15.59 -24.45 54.78
N ARG A 390 16.28 -23.33 55.03
CA ARG A 390 16.85 -22.97 56.34
C ARG A 390 16.80 -21.45 56.47
N GLY A 391 16.14 -20.99 57.54
CA GLY A 391 15.95 -19.57 57.82
C GLY A 391 16.96 -19.00 58.81
N ARG A 392 16.85 -17.67 58.98
CA ARG A 392 17.37 -16.80 60.06
C ARG A 392 18.91 -16.66 60.05
N THR A 393 19.53 -15.47 60.18
CA THR A 393 19.23 -14.30 61.04
C THR A 393 20.08 -13.08 60.63
N ARG A 394 19.45 -11.89 60.72
CA ARG A 394 19.86 -10.58 61.30
C ARG A 394 21.15 -9.80 60.92
N SER A 395 20.95 -8.47 61.03
CA SER A 395 21.85 -7.34 61.38
C SER A 395 22.79 -6.81 60.29
N ASP A 396 23.13 -5.53 60.17
CA ASP A 396 22.65 -4.24 60.70
C ASP A 396 23.43 -3.14 59.93
N GLY A 397 22.95 -1.89 59.99
CA GLY A 397 23.72 -0.66 59.71
C GLY A 397 23.75 -0.19 58.25
N GLY A 398 23.61 1.07 57.90
CA GLY A 398 23.46 2.32 58.65
C GLY A 398 23.47 3.51 57.66
N ARG A 399 22.76 4.60 58.02
CA ARG A 399 23.08 6.05 57.88
C ARG A 399 24.15 6.45 56.84
N ALA A 400 24.12 7.57 56.12
CA ALA A 400 23.44 8.87 56.19
C ALA A 400 23.89 9.65 54.91
N ALA A 401 23.02 10.40 54.23
CA ALA A 401 22.84 11.87 54.31
C ALA A 401 23.93 12.77 53.67
N ARG A 402 23.46 13.96 53.25
CA ARG A 402 24.15 15.24 52.98
C ARG A 402 24.45 15.51 51.50
N HIS A 403 23.72 16.45 50.88
CA HIS A 403 23.97 17.91 50.83
C HIS A 403 25.04 18.27 49.77
N LEU A 404 25.13 19.44 49.10
CA LEU A 404 24.63 20.81 49.31
C LEU A 404 24.83 21.56 47.95
N HIS A 405 23.93 22.50 47.62
CA HIS A 405 24.14 23.85 47.02
C HIS A 405 25.20 24.17 45.95
N ARG A 406 24.78 24.96 44.91
CA ARG A 406 25.01 26.42 44.67
C ARG A 406 24.61 26.75 43.19
N MET A 407 23.70 27.68 42.84
CA MET A 407 23.74 29.17 42.88
C MET A 407 25.05 29.73 42.28
N GLU A 408 25.10 30.58 41.26
CA GLU A 408 24.39 31.85 41.06
C GLU A 408 24.63 32.45 39.63
N HIS A 409 23.61 33.14 39.10
CA HIS A 409 23.57 34.43 38.38
C HIS A 409 24.78 35.03 37.62
N ALA A 410 24.53 35.55 36.40
CA ALA A 410 24.54 37.00 36.11
C ALA A 410 24.09 37.36 34.66
N SER A 411 23.43 38.51 34.56
CA SER A 411 22.76 39.13 33.41
C SER A 411 23.56 40.24 32.75
N SER A 412 23.35 40.51 31.45
CA SER A 412 23.21 41.88 30.90
C SER A 412 22.83 41.90 29.41
N ARG A 413 21.77 42.67 29.06
CA ARG A 413 21.31 43.06 27.71
C ARG A 413 22.05 44.35 27.21
N PRO A 414 21.58 45.10 26.17
CA PRO A 414 21.67 44.84 24.73
C PRO A 414 22.26 46.06 23.95
N ARG A 415 22.51 45.95 22.63
CA ARG A 415 22.57 47.13 21.75
C ARG A 415 22.03 46.84 20.35
N ALA A 416 21.08 47.68 19.93
CA ALA A 416 20.59 47.81 18.57
C ALA A 416 21.49 48.77 17.76
N ARG A 417 21.57 48.59 16.44
CA ARG A 417 21.72 49.67 15.44
C ARG A 417 21.29 49.20 14.05
N ARG A 418 20.50 50.06 13.40
CA ARG A 418 19.99 50.04 12.02
C ARG A 418 20.90 50.89 11.10
N ALA A 419 20.62 50.80 9.80
CA ALA A 419 21.07 51.57 8.63
C ALA A 419 22.30 50.99 7.91
N ALA A 420 22.34 50.88 6.58
CA ALA A 420 21.58 51.56 5.51
C ALA A 420 20.96 50.59 4.50
#